data_AF-A0A200JEK1-F1
#
_entry.id   AF-A0A200JEK1-F1
#
_cell.length_a   1.000
_cell.length_b   1.000
_cell.length_c   1.000
_cell.angle_alpha   90.00
_cell.angle_beta   90.00
_cell.angle_gamma   90.00
#
_symmetry.space_group_name_H-M   'P 1'
#
loop_
_entity.id
_entity.type
_entity.pdbx_description
1 polymer ?
#
loop_
_entity_poly.entity_id
_entity_poly.type
_entity_poly.pdbx_seq_one_letter_code
_entity_poly.pdbx_strand_id
1 'polypeptide(L)'
;MGLKIRVSEITSYLDQINSSLNSKNEGLNQIMQGMQNFISAPELTGDAWSAAKSYAETAHIPLLRGQVRANDEIMNDNLTFASRIAEKIENEEIDEDALNRIIERLESQRQAIFNRNMLLENSPSFGTRNTSSSSDIGSINSQIRTLRDEIQSLYDLEGSCGDLYATADLLLENVSQGLSALTSANCFNSSTGLYSTTKLKLDWAKTINKDWEIAKEKTAIQKLVDEFGMTPEQAKLIVAFESKFKKYAKKMGWTTEQANFEFIRIMASMQYGRSDTGVINTTIWGISADVLNEKDLKEILKNMGYSNSQIDTLVSEMNELYKSSTLQNDYIHIMGSLAAIMNDSTLSNIYHMGTTGFDFRSYFKEAATWSADIASGGVSKEDVRADLDAIAIADRLAKNPSDNIDQIMRKYYDDIATGRINRAEEFLKYYGNGDVQVGYNNFMEDLPKMLVNPANMLFIFKSNGWNAFKGDFTNTEEALKEFIELFNNELEGTGK
;
A
#
# COMPACT_ATOMS: atom_id res chain seq x y z
N MET A 1 -10.61 43.03 -13.68
CA MET A 1 -10.57 41.84 -14.55
C MET A 1 -11.30 40.76 -13.80
N GLY A 2 -12.36 40.22 -14.39
CA GLY A 2 -13.09 39.09 -13.81
C GLY A 2 -12.28 37.79 -13.88
N LEU A 3 -12.74 36.77 -13.17
CA LEU A 3 -12.19 35.42 -13.21
C LEU A 3 -12.39 34.78 -14.59
N LYS A 4 -11.42 33.96 -14.99
CA LYS A 4 -11.45 33.24 -16.26
C LYS A 4 -10.81 31.87 -16.12
N ILE A 5 -11.44 30.85 -16.70
CA ILE A 5 -10.93 29.48 -16.74
C ILE A 5 -11.12 28.88 -18.13
N ARG A 6 -10.15 28.06 -18.53
CA ARG A 6 -10.28 27.07 -19.60
C ARG A 6 -9.86 25.71 -19.07
N VAL A 7 -10.81 24.80 -18.95
CA VAL A 7 -10.63 23.53 -18.21
C VAL A 7 -9.52 22.70 -18.83
N SER A 8 -9.55 22.46 -20.15
CA SER A 8 -8.53 21.68 -20.86
C SER A 8 -7.12 22.26 -20.77
N GLU A 9 -6.99 23.59 -20.70
CA GLU A 9 -5.71 24.26 -20.59
C GLU A 9 -5.12 24.08 -19.19
N ILE A 10 -5.92 24.31 -18.15
CA ILE A 10 -5.48 24.13 -16.76
C ILE A 10 -5.14 22.67 -16.50
N THR A 11 -6.01 21.71 -16.88
CA THR A 11 -5.73 20.28 -16.66
C THR A 11 -4.47 19.85 -17.39
N SER A 12 -4.25 20.31 -18.63
CA SER A 12 -3.00 20.04 -19.35
C SER A 12 -1.77 20.62 -18.63
N TYR A 13 -1.85 21.81 -18.05
CA TYR A 13 -0.74 22.37 -17.27
C TYR A 13 -0.47 21.57 -15.99
N LEU A 14 -1.52 21.15 -15.28
CA LEU A 14 -1.38 20.32 -14.08
C LEU A 14 -0.70 18.98 -14.40
N ASP A 15 -1.09 18.33 -15.50
CA ASP A 15 -0.47 17.08 -15.95
C ASP A 15 1.00 17.25 -16.34
N GLN A 16 1.34 18.36 -17.01
CA GLN A 16 2.72 18.69 -17.37
C GLN A 16 3.57 18.98 -16.12
N ILE A 17 3.03 19.70 -15.15
CA ILE A 17 3.70 19.95 -13.87
C ILE A 17 3.93 18.62 -13.16
N ASN A 18 2.91 17.77 -13.05
CA ASN A 18 3.02 16.46 -12.39
C ASN A 18 4.06 15.57 -13.06
N SER A 19 4.06 15.52 -14.40
CA SER A 19 5.06 14.75 -15.16
C SER A 19 6.48 15.26 -14.91
N SER A 20 6.67 16.58 -14.87
CA SER A 20 7.96 17.22 -14.58
C SER A 20 8.43 16.94 -13.15
N LEU A 21 7.54 17.05 -12.16
CA LEU A 21 7.83 16.79 -10.76
C LEU A 21 8.15 15.32 -10.50
N ASN A 22 7.41 14.40 -11.14
CA ASN A 22 7.69 12.97 -11.05
C ASN A 22 9.10 12.65 -11.59
N SER A 23 9.46 13.17 -12.76
CA SER A 23 10.82 12.99 -13.32
C SER A 23 11.92 13.58 -12.41
N LYS A 24 11.66 14.73 -11.76
CA LYS A 24 12.57 15.28 -10.75
C LYS A 24 12.69 14.37 -9.54
N ASN A 25 11.58 13.79 -9.06
CA ASN A 25 11.59 12.86 -7.93
C ASN A 25 12.37 11.59 -8.24
N GLU A 26 12.29 11.06 -9.46
CA GLU A 26 13.14 9.94 -9.90
C GLU A 26 14.63 10.28 -9.77
N GLY A 27 15.05 11.45 -10.27
CA GLY A 27 16.44 11.92 -10.14
C GLY A 27 16.87 12.15 -8.69
N LEU A 28 16.01 12.76 -7.86
CA LEU A 28 16.27 13.00 -6.44
C LEU A 28 16.39 11.68 -5.66
N ASN A 29 15.54 10.70 -5.96
CA ASN A 29 15.59 9.37 -5.36
C ASN A 29 16.86 8.61 -5.76
N GLN A 30 17.33 8.73 -7.00
CA GLN A 30 18.62 8.18 -7.42
C GLN A 30 19.80 8.82 -6.67
N ILE A 31 19.79 10.15 -6.50
CA ILE A 31 20.82 10.84 -5.70
C ILE A 31 20.77 10.37 -4.24
N MET A 32 19.57 10.27 -3.67
CA MET A 32 19.38 9.83 -2.28
C MET A 32 19.88 8.39 -2.10
N GLN A 33 19.60 7.48 -3.04
CA GLN A 33 20.11 6.10 -3.02
C GLN A 33 21.64 6.07 -3.13
N GLY A 34 22.23 6.86 -4.04
CA GLY A 34 23.69 6.98 -4.16
C GLY A 34 24.33 7.49 -2.87
N MET A 35 23.72 8.48 -2.20
CA MET A 35 24.18 8.97 -0.89
C MET A 35 24.05 7.91 0.20
N GLN A 36 22.97 7.14 0.23
CA GLN A 36 22.80 6.04 1.19
C GLN A 36 23.87 4.96 0.98
N ASN A 37 24.14 4.57 -0.27
CA ASN A 37 25.22 3.63 -0.59
C ASN A 37 26.58 4.17 -0.14
N PHE A 38 26.86 5.45 -0.37
CA PHE A 38 28.07 6.12 0.12
C PHE A 38 28.17 6.10 1.65
N ILE A 39 27.08 6.41 2.36
CA ILE A 39 27.03 6.40 3.83
C ILE A 39 27.31 4.99 4.37
N SER A 40 26.71 3.97 3.77
CA SER A 40 26.80 2.57 4.19
C SER A 40 28.07 1.85 3.74
N ALA A 41 28.91 2.44 2.87
CA ALA A 41 30.11 1.82 2.32
C ALA A 41 31.15 1.49 3.42
N PRO A 42 31.38 0.22 3.79
CA PRO A 42 32.23 -0.15 4.91
C PRO A 42 33.73 0.13 4.68
N GLU A 43 34.17 0.21 3.42
CA GLU A 43 35.55 0.45 3.02
C GLU A 43 35.98 1.93 3.16
N LEU A 44 35.01 2.86 3.12
CA LEU A 44 35.26 4.30 3.26
C LEU A 44 35.42 4.67 4.74
N THR A 45 36.65 4.59 5.23
CA THR A 45 37.01 4.71 6.66
C THR A 45 38.06 5.79 6.92
N GLY A 46 38.06 6.36 8.12
CA GLY A 46 38.94 7.46 8.55
C GLY A 46 38.19 8.79 8.69
N ASP A 47 38.82 9.77 9.35
CA ASP A 47 38.13 10.96 9.86
C ASP A 47 37.46 11.80 8.76
N ALA A 48 38.09 11.93 7.60
CA ALA A 48 37.53 12.64 6.45
C ALA A 48 36.26 11.97 5.92
N TRP A 49 36.29 10.64 5.76
CA TRP A 49 35.13 9.87 5.31
C TRP A 49 34.01 9.89 6.36
N SER A 50 34.35 9.73 7.64
CA SER A 50 33.39 9.83 8.74
C SER A 50 32.70 11.20 8.78
N ALA A 51 33.46 12.29 8.60
CA ALA A 51 32.91 13.64 8.53
C ALA A 51 31.99 13.82 7.31
N ALA A 52 32.39 13.35 6.13
CA ALA A 52 31.60 13.43 4.91
C ALA A 52 30.29 12.63 5.00
N LYS A 53 30.34 11.39 5.52
CA LYS A 53 29.16 10.55 5.77
C LYS A 53 28.20 11.20 6.74
N SER A 54 28.71 11.71 7.87
CA SER A 54 27.90 12.42 8.86
C SER A 54 27.23 13.65 8.27
N TYR A 55 27.95 14.44 7.45
CA TYR A 55 27.40 15.61 6.80
C TYR A 55 26.31 15.24 5.77
N ALA A 56 26.54 14.20 4.95
CA ALA A 56 25.55 13.71 4.01
C ALA A 56 24.26 13.25 4.73
N GLU A 57 24.40 12.46 5.78
CA GLU A 57 23.28 11.93 6.58
C GLU A 57 22.51 13.05 7.31
N THR A 58 23.22 14.01 7.90
CA THR A 58 22.62 15.04 8.76
C THR A 58 22.03 16.21 7.98
N ALA A 59 22.60 16.53 6.81
CA ALA A 59 22.24 17.72 6.04
C ALA A 59 21.68 17.41 4.65
N HIS A 60 22.39 16.64 3.83
CA HIS A 60 21.98 16.44 2.43
C HIS A 60 20.75 15.54 2.30
N ILE A 61 20.69 14.42 3.02
CA ILE A 61 19.55 13.50 2.97
C ILE A 61 18.24 14.19 3.37
N PRO A 62 18.16 14.98 4.47
CA PRO A 62 16.95 15.73 4.79
C PRO A 62 16.55 16.73 3.71
N LEU A 63 17.48 17.42 3.04
CA LEU A 63 17.14 18.32 1.93
C LEU A 63 16.51 17.58 0.74
N LEU A 64 17.08 16.43 0.36
CA LEU A 64 16.54 15.59 -0.71
C LEU A 64 15.13 15.10 -0.36
N ARG A 65 14.94 14.62 0.87
CA ARG A 65 13.62 14.23 1.38
C ARG A 65 12.62 15.38 1.29
N GLY A 66 13.01 16.58 1.70
CA GLY A 66 12.15 17.76 1.68
C GLY A 66 11.71 18.14 0.27
N GLN A 67 12.63 18.09 -0.70
CA GLN A 67 12.29 18.38 -2.09
C GLN A 67 11.37 17.32 -2.69
N VAL A 68 11.65 16.03 -2.45
CA VAL A 68 10.78 14.93 -2.92
C VAL A 68 9.37 15.09 -2.34
N ARG A 69 9.27 15.34 -1.03
CA ARG A 69 7.99 15.52 -0.34
C ARG A 69 7.22 16.73 -0.83
N ALA A 70 7.88 17.88 -1.00
CA ALA A 70 7.24 19.07 -1.57
C ALA A 70 6.67 18.77 -2.96
N ASN A 71 7.43 18.07 -3.81
CA ASN A 71 6.96 17.69 -5.14
C ASN A 71 5.76 16.72 -5.07
N ASP A 72 5.80 15.73 -4.18
CA ASP A 72 4.69 14.77 -3.98
C ASP A 72 3.40 15.48 -3.53
N GLU A 73 3.50 16.42 -2.59
CA GLU A 73 2.35 17.22 -2.15
C GLU A 73 1.78 18.06 -3.29
N ILE A 74 2.61 18.79 -4.05
CA ILE A 74 2.15 19.56 -5.22
C ILE A 74 1.43 18.67 -6.23
N MET A 75 1.93 17.46 -6.48
CA MET A 75 1.28 16.53 -7.40
C MET A 75 -0.09 16.07 -6.90
N ASN A 76 -0.21 15.74 -5.62
CA ASN A 76 -1.47 15.37 -4.98
C ASN A 76 -2.48 16.54 -4.95
N ASP A 77 -1.98 17.74 -4.69
CA ASP A 77 -2.76 18.97 -4.65
C ASP A 77 -3.26 19.35 -6.04
N ASN A 78 -2.44 19.14 -7.09
CA ASN A 78 -2.85 19.29 -8.49
C ASN A 78 -3.97 18.31 -8.88
N LEU A 79 -3.89 17.05 -8.45
CA LEU A 79 -4.98 16.07 -8.67
C LEU A 79 -6.26 16.52 -7.97
N THR A 80 -6.14 17.00 -6.74
CA THR A 80 -7.27 17.53 -5.97
C THR A 80 -7.86 18.78 -6.64
N PHE A 81 -7.03 19.67 -7.17
CA PHE A 81 -7.48 20.84 -7.92
C PHE A 81 -8.25 20.43 -9.18
N ALA A 82 -7.71 19.49 -9.96
CA ALA A 82 -8.37 18.96 -11.14
C ALA A 82 -9.73 18.32 -10.81
N SER A 83 -9.83 17.56 -9.72
CA SER A 83 -11.12 17.01 -9.25
C SER A 83 -12.12 18.12 -8.87
N ARG A 84 -11.68 19.19 -8.20
CA ARG A 84 -12.54 20.32 -7.85
C ARG A 84 -13.01 21.10 -9.07
N ILE A 85 -12.17 21.26 -10.09
CA ILE A 85 -12.58 21.81 -11.38
C ILE A 85 -13.67 20.93 -11.99
N ALA A 86 -13.44 19.61 -12.08
CA ALA A 86 -14.41 18.67 -12.67
C ALA A 86 -15.75 18.61 -11.90
N GLU A 87 -15.73 18.86 -10.58
CA GLU A 87 -16.92 18.89 -9.73
C GLU A 87 -17.73 20.20 -9.91
N LYS A 88 -17.06 21.34 -10.07
CA LYS A 88 -17.70 22.67 -9.99
C LYS A 88 -17.90 23.36 -11.33
N ILE A 89 -17.03 23.07 -12.30
CA ILE A 89 -17.00 23.75 -13.60
C ILE A 89 -17.54 22.79 -14.66
N GLU A 90 -18.78 23.03 -15.09
CA GLU A 90 -19.45 22.20 -16.11
C GLU A 90 -19.00 22.55 -17.54
N ASN A 91 -18.65 23.81 -17.78
CA ASN A 91 -18.32 24.33 -19.11
C ASN A 91 -16.80 24.38 -19.34
N GLU A 92 -16.37 24.03 -20.55
CA GLU A 92 -14.95 24.05 -20.94
C GLU A 92 -14.30 25.43 -20.77
N GLU A 93 -15.03 26.51 -21.02
CA GLU A 93 -14.52 27.87 -20.90
C GLU A 93 -15.55 28.77 -20.21
N ILE A 94 -15.12 29.47 -19.16
CA ILE A 94 -15.91 30.51 -18.48
C ILE A 94 -15.05 31.78 -18.43
N ASP A 95 -15.64 32.89 -18.87
CA ASP A 95 -15.03 34.22 -18.86
C ASP A 95 -16.04 35.19 -18.24
N GLU A 96 -15.83 35.55 -16.98
CA GLU A 96 -16.78 36.35 -16.20
C GLU A 96 -17.13 37.67 -16.89
N ASP A 97 -16.13 38.36 -17.45
CA ASP A 97 -16.34 39.62 -18.14
C ASP A 97 -17.18 39.42 -19.41
N ALA A 98 -17.02 38.29 -20.13
CA ALA A 98 -17.87 37.95 -21.26
C ALA A 98 -19.30 37.58 -20.85
N LEU A 99 -19.47 36.80 -19.79
CA LEU A 99 -20.79 36.42 -19.29
C LEU A 99 -21.57 37.64 -18.77
N ASN A 100 -20.91 38.54 -18.04
CA ASN A 100 -21.52 39.79 -17.58
C ASN A 100 -21.99 40.68 -18.74
N ARG A 101 -21.22 40.78 -19.84
CA ARG A 101 -21.67 41.49 -21.06
C ARG A 101 -22.94 40.86 -21.67
N ILE A 102 -23.07 39.54 -21.63
CA ILE A 102 -24.26 38.84 -22.12
C ILE A 102 -25.44 39.11 -21.18
N ILE A 103 -25.24 39.05 -19.87
CA ILE A 103 -26.25 39.39 -18.86
C ILE A 103 -26.77 40.81 -19.07
N GLU A 104 -25.89 41.81 -19.26
CA GLU A 104 -26.29 43.20 -19.53
C GLU A 104 -27.16 43.34 -20.80
N ARG A 105 -26.81 42.61 -21.86
CA ARG A 105 -27.59 42.59 -23.10
C ARG A 105 -28.97 41.95 -22.89
N LEU A 106 -29.04 40.84 -22.16
CA LEU A 106 -30.28 40.15 -21.84
C LEU A 106 -31.19 41.01 -20.96
N GLU A 107 -30.63 41.68 -19.95
CA GLU A 107 -31.33 42.64 -19.10
C GLU A 107 -31.89 43.81 -19.92
N SER A 108 -31.12 44.34 -20.86
CA SER A 108 -31.57 45.40 -21.79
C SER A 108 -32.73 44.93 -22.70
N GLN A 109 -32.67 43.69 -23.20
CA GLN A 109 -33.75 43.10 -23.99
C GLN A 109 -35.03 42.91 -23.17
N ARG A 110 -34.90 42.41 -21.94
CA ARG A 110 -36.01 42.26 -21.00
C ARG A 110 -36.71 43.59 -20.75
N GLN A 111 -35.94 44.65 -20.51
CA GLN A 111 -36.48 46.00 -20.30
C GLN A 111 -37.19 46.53 -21.56
N ALA A 112 -36.66 46.27 -22.75
CA ALA A 112 -37.29 46.67 -24.00
C ALA A 112 -38.64 45.98 -24.22
N ILE A 113 -38.76 44.68 -23.89
CA ILE A 113 -40.03 43.94 -23.96
C ILE A 113 -41.05 44.53 -22.98
N PHE A 114 -40.62 44.84 -21.75
CA PHE A 114 -41.48 45.46 -20.74
C PHE A 114 -42.03 46.82 -21.22
N ASN A 115 -41.14 47.70 -21.71
CA ASN A 115 -41.52 49.01 -22.23
C ASN A 115 -42.49 48.89 -23.43
N ARG A 116 -42.24 47.94 -24.34
CA ARG A 116 -43.14 47.66 -25.47
C ARG A 116 -44.54 47.23 -25.01
N ASN A 117 -44.62 46.35 -24.01
CA ASN A 117 -45.91 45.89 -23.49
C ASN A 117 -46.70 47.05 -22.87
N MET A 118 -46.06 47.93 -22.09
CA MET A 118 -46.71 49.12 -21.53
C MET A 118 -47.32 50.02 -22.62
N LEU A 119 -46.61 50.25 -23.72
CA LEU A 119 -47.09 51.09 -24.82
C LEU A 119 -48.31 50.49 -25.57
N LEU A 120 -48.52 49.18 -25.47
CA LEU A 120 -49.52 48.44 -26.24
C LEU A 120 -50.70 47.93 -25.41
N GLU A 121 -50.80 48.32 -24.13
CA GLU A 121 -51.76 47.80 -23.15
C GLU A 121 -53.23 47.92 -23.60
N ASN A 122 -53.57 48.96 -24.37
CA ASN A 122 -54.92 49.19 -24.88
C ASN A 122 -55.18 48.59 -26.29
N SER A 123 -54.28 47.77 -26.82
CA SER A 123 -54.41 47.20 -28.18
C SER A 123 -55.35 45.98 -28.20
N PRO A 124 -56.20 45.80 -29.24
CA PRO A 124 -57.10 44.64 -29.36
C PRO A 124 -56.41 43.28 -29.36
N SER A 125 -55.12 43.23 -29.71
CA SER A 125 -54.28 42.02 -29.73
C SER A 125 -53.28 41.98 -28.57
N PHE A 126 -53.50 42.77 -27.52
CA PHE A 126 -52.63 42.82 -26.35
C PHE A 126 -52.57 41.47 -25.62
N GLY A 127 -53.69 40.76 -25.44
CA GLY A 127 -53.73 39.47 -24.74
C GLY A 127 -52.74 38.42 -25.27
N THR A 128 -52.77 38.13 -26.57
CA THR A 128 -51.86 37.17 -27.23
C THR A 128 -50.40 37.65 -27.26
N ARG A 129 -50.18 38.97 -27.38
CA ARG A 129 -48.83 39.54 -27.33
C ARG A 129 -48.24 39.52 -25.92
N ASN A 130 -49.06 39.74 -24.91
CA ASN A 130 -48.66 39.72 -23.51
C ASN A 130 -48.24 38.31 -23.06
N THR A 131 -48.97 37.28 -23.47
CA THR A 131 -48.59 35.88 -23.18
C THR A 131 -47.25 35.51 -23.83
N SER A 132 -47.03 35.89 -25.09
CA SER A 132 -45.76 35.65 -25.80
C SER A 132 -44.59 36.43 -25.17
N SER A 133 -44.81 37.70 -24.82
CA SER A 133 -43.81 38.50 -24.11
C SER A 133 -43.47 37.92 -22.72
N SER A 134 -44.44 37.30 -22.04
CA SER A 134 -44.22 36.66 -20.74
C SER A 134 -43.37 35.40 -20.86
N SER A 135 -43.56 34.58 -21.90
CA SER A 135 -42.67 33.45 -22.18
C SER A 135 -41.24 33.91 -22.53
N ASP A 136 -41.10 34.98 -23.31
CA ASP A 136 -39.79 35.54 -23.67
C ASP A 136 -39.04 36.04 -22.42
N ILE A 137 -39.73 36.79 -21.55
CA ILE A 137 -39.16 37.24 -20.27
C ILE A 137 -38.78 36.05 -19.38
N GLY A 138 -39.61 35.01 -19.33
CA GLY A 138 -39.30 33.76 -18.62
C GLY A 138 -38.00 33.11 -19.12
N SER A 139 -37.84 33.00 -20.45
CA SER A 139 -36.62 32.47 -21.08
C SER A 139 -35.39 33.34 -20.77
N ILE A 140 -35.50 34.65 -20.90
CA ILE A 140 -34.41 35.59 -20.59
C ILE A 140 -33.99 35.48 -19.12
N ASN A 141 -34.95 35.44 -18.19
CA ASN A 141 -34.64 35.29 -16.77
C ASN A 141 -33.94 33.95 -16.47
N SER A 142 -34.31 32.87 -17.17
CA SER A 142 -33.62 31.58 -17.05
C SER A 142 -32.18 31.67 -17.54
N GLN A 143 -31.93 32.29 -18.70
CA GLN A 143 -30.58 32.47 -19.24
C GLN A 143 -29.71 33.31 -18.30
N ILE A 144 -30.24 34.42 -17.76
CA ILE A 144 -29.53 35.25 -16.79
C ILE A 144 -29.17 34.46 -15.53
N ARG A 145 -30.08 33.60 -15.04
CA ARG A 145 -29.79 32.73 -13.88
C ARG A 145 -28.65 31.77 -14.20
N THR A 146 -28.73 31.02 -15.31
CA THR A 146 -27.67 30.10 -15.72
C THR A 146 -26.30 30.78 -15.82
N LEU A 147 -26.24 31.96 -16.45
CA LEU A 147 -24.98 32.70 -16.55
C LEU A 147 -24.45 33.19 -15.19
N ARG A 148 -25.33 33.55 -14.26
CA ARG A 148 -24.94 33.92 -12.89
C ARG A 148 -24.47 32.70 -12.09
N ASP A 149 -25.10 31.54 -12.30
CA ASP A 149 -24.71 30.28 -11.67
C ASP A 149 -23.32 29.84 -12.18
N GLU A 150 -23.03 30.02 -13.48
CA GLU A 150 -21.69 29.80 -14.05
C GLU A 150 -20.63 30.76 -13.50
N ILE A 151 -20.96 32.04 -13.28
CA ILE A 151 -20.04 32.98 -12.61
C ILE A 151 -19.84 32.55 -11.15
N GLN A 152 -20.90 32.14 -10.46
CA GLN A 152 -20.82 31.70 -9.07
C GLN A 152 -19.92 30.46 -8.91
N SER A 153 -19.97 29.51 -9.85
CA SER A 153 -19.11 28.32 -9.78
C SER A 153 -17.61 28.63 -9.87
N LEU A 154 -17.21 29.73 -10.54
CA LEU A 154 -15.82 30.22 -10.51
C LEU A 154 -15.40 30.66 -9.11
N TYR A 155 -16.25 31.42 -8.42
CA TYR A 155 -15.98 31.88 -7.06
C TYR A 155 -16.04 30.73 -6.04
N ASP A 156 -16.92 29.75 -6.26
CA ASP A 156 -16.98 28.54 -5.43
C ASP A 156 -15.71 27.68 -5.60
N LEU A 157 -15.18 27.60 -6.82
CA LEU A 157 -13.89 26.96 -7.09
C LEU A 157 -12.74 27.73 -6.41
N GLU A 158 -12.64 29.05 -6.61
CA GLU A 158 -11.62 29.89 -5.98
C GLU A 158 -11.65 29.75 -4.46
N GLY A 159 -12.84 29.87 -3.85
CA GLY A 159 -13.04 29.72 -2.41
C GLY A 159 -12.67 28.34 -1.87
N SER A 160 -12.75 27.28 -2.71
CA SER A 160 -12.36 25.94 -2.30
C SER A 160 -10.84 25.74 -2.19
N CYS A 161 -10.01 26.61 -2.80
CA CYS A 161 -8.57 26.39 -2.99
C CYS A 161 -7.65 26.98 -1.90
N GLY A 162 -8.18 27.65 -0.88
CA GLY A 162 -7.42 28.50 0.06
C GLY A 162 -6.15 27.88 0.67
N ASP A 163 -6.24 26.64 1.15
CA ASP A 163 -5.10 25.94 1.80
C ASP A 163 -4.55 24.79 0.96
N LEU A 164 -4.90 24.72 -0.33
CA LEU A 164 -4.66 23.53 -1.15
C LEU A 164 -3.18 23.14 -1.21
N TYR A 165 -2.24 24.11 -1.21
CA TYR A 165 -0.80 23.86 -1.34
C TYR A 165 0.01 24.13 -0.06
N ALA A 166 -0.65 24.32 1.09
CA ALA A 166 0.01 24.79 2.31
C ALA A 166 1.12 23.85 2.83
N THR A 167 0.94 22.53 2.69
CA THR A 167 1.95 21.53 3.10
C THR A 167 3.19 21.61 2.20
N ALA A 168 3.00 21.73 0.89
CA ALA A 168 4.09 21.91 -0.06
C ALA A 168 4.90 23.18 0.24
N ASP A 169 4.22 24.30 0.49
CA ASP A 169 4.86 25.57 0.84
C ASP A 169 5.70 25.45 2.11
N LEU A 170 5.17 24.82 3.17
CA LEU A 170 5.91 24.59 4.41
C LEU A 170 7.17 23.74 4.15
N LEU A 171 7.07 22.68 3.34
CA LEU A 171 8.21 21.84 3.01
C LEU A 171 9.27 22.60 2.21
N LEU A 172 8.87 23.40 1.22
CA LEU A 172 9.77 24.25 0.43
C LEU A 172 10.44 25.32 1.30
N GLU A 173 9.73 25.91 2.26
CA GLU A 173 10.30 26.85 3.22
C GLU A 173 11.40 26.17 4.05
N ASN A 174 11.14 24.97 4.58
CA ASN A 174 12.14 24.22 5.34
C ASN A 174 13.35 23.82 4.48
N VAL A 175 13.14 23.47 3.20
CA VAL A 175 14.24 23.23 2.24
C VAL A 175 15.07 24.51 2.05
N SER A 176 14.43 25.66 1.85
CA SER A 176 15.10 26.95 1.70
C SER A 176 15.90 27.35 2.95
N GLN A 177 15.33 27.15 4.14
CA GLN A 177 16.01 27.35 5.41
C GLN A 177 17.24 26.44 5.54
N GLY A 178 17.13 25.17 5.11
CA GLY A 178 18.24 24.23 5.12
C GLY A 178 19.37 24.62 4.17
N LEU A 179 19.04 25.02 2.93
CA LEU A 179 20.04 25.53 1.98
C LEU A 179 20.75 26.78 2.51
N SER A 180 19.99 27.70 3.14
CA SER A 180 20.56 28.88 3.80
C SER A 180 21.48 28.49 4.97
N ALA A 181 21.12 27.45 5.73
CA ALA A 181 21.96 26.96 6.83
C ALA A 181 23.28 26.37 6.30
N LEU A 182 23.28 25.61 5.21
CA LEU A 182 24.50 25.01 4.65
C LEU A 182 25.45 26.05 4.04
N THR A 183 24.91 27.13 3.49
CA THR A 183 25.71 28.21 2.89
C THR A 183 26.26 29.19 3.92
N SER A 184 25.54 29.42 5.03
CA SER A 184 25.93 30.39 6.06
C SER A 184 26.68 29.79 7.25
N ALA A 185 26.47 28.51 7.55
CA ALA A 185 27.18 27.84 8.63
C ALA A 185 28.62 27.58 8.17
N ASN A 186 29.59 28.26 8.78
CA ASN A 186 31.01 28.01 8.59
C ASN A 186 31.41 26.62 9.14
N CYS A 187 30.95 25.59 8.45
CA CYS A 187 31.02 24.17 8.81
C CYS A 187 32.39 23.57 8.53
N PHE A 188 33.21 24.20 7.70
CA PHE A 188 34.58 23.79 7.46
C PHE A 188 35.49 24.25 8.60
N ASN A 189 36.20 23.30 9.23
CA ASN A 189 37.21 23.60 10.22
C ASN A 189 38.59 23.60 9.57
N SER A 190 39.14 24.80 9.35
CA SER A 190 40.46 24.98 8.74
C SER A 190 41.62 24.31 9.51
N SER A 191 41.50 24.14 10.83
CA SER A 191 42.55 23.52 11.65
C SER A 191 42.59 22.00 11.51
N THR A 192 41.44 21.36 11.27
CA THR A 192 41.35 19.91 11.10
C THR A 192 41.21 19.49 9.64
N GLY A 193 40.86 20.42 8.74
CA GLY A 193 40.54 20.13 7.33
C GLY A 193 39.21 19.39 7.16
N LEU A 194 38.33 19.38 8.18
CA LEU A 194 37.10 18.59 8.19
C LEU A 194 35.84 19.46 8.23
N TYR A 195 34.76 18.95 7.65
CA TYR A 195 33.42 19.51 7.83
C TYR A 195 32.78 19.02 9.13
N SER A 196 32.02 19.89 9.79
CA SER A 196 31.26 19.60 11.01
C SER A 196 29.82 20.07 10.90
N THR A 197 28.89 19.24 11.38
CA THR A 197 27.45 19.54 11.45
C THR A 197 27.06 20.28 12.73
N THR A 198 27.97 20.42 13.70
CA THR A 198 27.68 20.99 15.03
C THR A 198 27.19 22.45 15.01
N LYS A 199 27.53 23.20 13.96
CA LYS A 199 27.09 24.59 13.78
C LYS A 199 25.78 24.72 12.99
N LEU A 200 25.24 23.61 12.45
CA LEU A 200 24.00 23.64 11.70
C LEU A 200 22.82 23.74 12.65
N LYS A 201 21.95 24.72 12.39
CA LYS A 201 20.61 24.76 12.99
C LYS A 201 19.75 23.76 12.22
N LEU A 202 19.37 22.65 12.85
CA LEU A 202 18.74 21.50 12.18
C LEU A 202 17.22 21.39 12.39
N ASP A 203 16.56 22.48 12.79
CA ASP A 203 15.11 22.42 13.04
C ASP A 203 14.33 22.15 11.75
N TRP A 204 14.77 22.70 10.61
CA TRP A 204 14.24 22.37 9.29
C TRP A 204 14.37 20.88 8.95
N ALA A 205 15.52 20.26 9.27
CA ALA A 205 15.78 18.86 9.01
C ALA A 205 14.90 17.96 9.88
N LYS A 206 14.64 18.34 11.14
CA LYS A 206 13.72 17.62 12.02
C LYS A 206 12.29 17.66 11.48
N THR A 207 11.82 18.82 11.04
CA THR A 207 10.47 18.98 10.45
C THR A 207 10.31 18.11 9.21
N ILE A 208 11.26 18.21 8.27
CA ILE A 208 11.22 17.42 7.03
C ILE A 208 11.29 15.91 7.31
N ASN A 209 12.21 15.47 8.18
CA ASN A 209 12.33 14.05 8.47
C ASN A 209 11.07 13.50 9.16
N LYS A 210 10.41 14.30 10.00
CA LYS A 210 9.14 13.90 10.60
C LYS A 210 8.07 13.71 9.53
N ASP A 211 7.93 14.66 8.60
CA ASP A 211 6.98 14.55 7.49
C ASP A 211 7.29 13.34 6.58
N TRP A 212 8.57 13.14 6.26
CA TRP A 212 9.04 12.00 5.48
C TRP A 212 8.63 10.66 6.07
N GLU A 213 8.83 10.46 7.39
CA GLU A 213 8.44 9.22 8.04
C GLU A 213 6.91 9.05 8.10
N ILE A 214 6.14 10.13 8.30
CA ILE A 214 4.67 10.10 8.24
C ILE A 214 4.19 9.70 6.85
N ALA A 215 4.74 10.28 5.79
CA ALA A 215 4.38 9.96 4.42
C ALA A 215 4.73 8.51 4.08
N LYS A 216 5.92 8.05 4.49
CA LYS A 216 6.33 6.66 4.33
C LYS A 216 5.39 5.69 5.04
N GLU A 217 4.97 6.01 6.27
CA GLU A 217 3.98 5.23 7.02
C GLU A 217 2.63 5.20 6.31
N LYS A 218 2.14 6.34 5.82
CA LYS A 218 0.90 6.44 5.04
C LYS A 218 0.96 5.58 3.77
N THR A 219 2.04 5.64 3.01
CA THR A 219 2.25 4.79 1.83
C THR A 219 2.30 3.31 2.21
N ALA A 220 2.98 2.97 3.32
CA ALA A 220 3.07 1.60 3.79
C ALA A 220 1.70 1.02 4.18
N ILE A 221 0.85 1.83 4.83
CA ILE A 221 -0.54 1.50 5.18
C ILE A 221 -1.36 1.32 3.90
N GLN A 222 -1.31 2.28 2.97
CA GLN A 222 -2.10 2.24 1.75
C GLN A 222 -1.79 0.99 0.92
N LYS A 223 -0.50 0.62 0.79
CA LYS A 223 -0.10 -0.63 0.12
C LYS A 223 -0.72 -1.87 0.78
N LEU A 224 -0.75 -1.94 2.11
CA LEU A 224 -1.37 -3.07 2.79
C LEU A 224 -2.89 -3.11 2.56
N VAL A 225 -3.55 -1.95 2.53
CA VAL A 225 -4.98 -1.84 2.22
C VAL A 225 -5.25 -2.29 0.78
N ASP A 226 -4.48 -1.79 -0.18
CA ASP A 226 -4.68 -2.06 -1.60
C ASP A 226 -4.44 -3.54 -1.93
N GLU A 227 -3.38 -4.15 -1.37
CA GLU A 227 -2.96 -5.52 -1.72
C GLU A 227 -3.75 -6.61 -0.97
N PHE A 228 -4.15 -6.35 0.27
CA PHE A 228 -4.81 -7.36 1.11
C PHE A 228 -6.29 -7.06 1.35
N GLY A 229 -6.79 -5.85 1.04
CA GLY A 229 -8.17 -5.48 1.31
C GLY A 229 -8.48 -5.28 2.81
N MET A 230 -7.46 -5.09 3.64
CA MET A 230 -7.62 -4.84 5.08
C MET A 230 -8.08 -3.39 5.35
N THR A 231 -8.64 -3.15 6.54
CA THR A 231 -8.97 -1.78 6.96
C THR A 231 -7.70 -0.95 7.23
N PRO A 232 -7.75 0.39 7.09
CA PRO A 232 -6.62 1.25 7.46
C PRO A 232 -6.16 1.05 8.91
N GLU A 233 -7.07 0.72 9.83
CA GLU A 233 -6.78 0.45 11.24
C GLU A 233 -5.96 -0.83 11.42
N GLN A 234 -6.32 -1.91 10.71
CA GLN A 234 -5.55 -3.16 10.70
C GLN A 234 -4.17 -2.95 10.09
N ALA A 235 -4.08 -2.24 8.96
CA ALA A 235 -2.81 -1.92 8.31
C ALA A 235 -1.88 -1.08 9.22
N LYS A 236 -2.43 -0.11 9.95
CA LYS A 236 -1.68 0.66 10.97
C LYS A 236 -1.08 -0.24 12.05
N LEU A 237 -1.81 -1.27 12.50
CA LEU A 237 -1.30 -2.21 13.51
C LEU A 237 -0.11 -3.02 13.00
N ILE A 238 -0.15 -3.48 11.74
CA ILE A 238 0.96 -4.20 11.10
C ILE A 238 2.18 -3.28 10.96
N VAL A 239 2.02 -2.06 10.45
CA VAL A 239 3.13 -1.10 10.30
C VAL A 239 3.72 -0.70 11.66
N ALA A 240 2.88 -0.54 12.69
CA ALA A 240 3.34 -0.30 14.06
C ALA A 240 4.12 -1.50 14.62
N PHE A 241 3.68 -2.73 14.30
CA PHE A 241 4.40 -3.96 14.63
C PHE A 241 5.76 -4.02 13.93
N GLU A 242 5.85 -3.77 12.62
CA GLU A 242 7.12 -3.69 11.89
C GLU A 242 8.11 -2.72 12.56
N SER A 243 7.64 -1.53 12.95
CA SER A 243 8.48 -0.50 13.59
C SER A 243 9.00 -0.92 14.97
N LYS A 244 8.14 -1.53 15.80
CA LYS A 244 8.53 -2.02 17.13
C LYS A 244 9.43 -3.26 17.02
N PHE A 245 9.13 -4.16 16.09
CA PHE A 245 9.93 -5.35 15.82
C PHE A 245 11.34 -5.00 15.39
N LYS A 246 11.53 -4.07 14.43
CA LYS A 246 12.86 -3.64 13.98
C LYS A 246 13.74 -3.13 15.14
N LYS A 247 13.15 -2.39 16.08
CA LYS A 247 13.87 -1.93 17.29
C LYS A 247 14.21 -3.10 18.22
N TYR A 248 13.29 -4.04 18.38
CA TYR A 248 13.48 -5.22 19.21
C TYR A 248 14.54 -6.17 18.63
N ALA A 249 14.48 -6.52 17.35
CA ALA A 249 15.46 -7.34 16.66
C ALA A 249 16.89 -6.76 16.78
N LYS A 250 17.03 -5.44 16.60
CA LYS A 250 18.31 -4.74 16.80
C LYS A 250 18.81 -4.85 18.24
N LYS A 251 17.92 -4.74 19.24
CA LYS A 251 18.27 -4.91 20.66
C LYS A 251 18.73 -6.35 20.95
N MET A 252 18.14 -7.33 20.30
CA MET A 252 18.50 -8.75 20.45
C MET A 252 19.80 -9.11 19.72
N GLY A 253 20.25 -8.28 18.79
CA GLY A 253 21.46 -8.55 17.99
C GLY A 253 21.26 -9.69 16.99
N TRP A 254 20.02 -9.93 16.56
CA TRP A 254 19.70 -10.96 15.58
C TRP A 254 20.30 -10.65 14.21
N THR A 255 20.72 -11.72 13.51
CA THR A 255 21.00 -11.62 12.07
C THR A 255 19.72 -11.31 11.31
N THR A 256 19.81 -10.81 10.07
CA THR A 256 18.61 -10.54 9.26
C THR A 256 17.75 -11.78 9.07
N GLU A 257 18.36 -12.93 8.81
CA GLU A 257 17.67 -14.21 8.67
C GLU A 257 16.90 -14.61 9.94
N GLN A 258 17.54 -14.50 11.11
CA GLN A 258 16.89 -14.74 12.40
C GLN A 258 15.73 -13.75 12.63
N ALA A 259 15.96 -12.48 12.33
CA ALA A 259 14.93 -11.45 12.47
C ALA A 259 13.74 -11.70 11.53
N ASN A 260 13.97 -12.17 10.30
CA ASN A 260 12.90 -12.52 9.37
C ASN A 260 12.06 -13.68 9.91
N PHE A 261 12.70 -14.77 10.35
CA PHE A 261 11.98 -15.90 10.94
C PHE A 261 11.18 -15.49 12.18
N GLU A 262 11.77 -14.74 13.11
CA GLU A 262 11.08 -14.29 14.32
C GLU A 262 9.95 -13.30 14.04
N PHE A 263 10.08 -12.42 13.04
CA PHE A 263 8.98 -11.55 12.61
C PHE A 263 7.77 -12.38 12.17
N ILE A 264 8.03 -13.33 11.27
CA ILE A 264 7.03 -14.20 10.65
C ILE A 264 6.37 -15.08 11.71
N ARG A 265 7.18 -15.74 12.54
CA ARG A 265 6.74 -16.59 13.65
C ARG A 265 5.84 -15.84 14.63
N ILE A 266 6.23 -14.65 15.08
CA ILE A 266 5.43 -13.86 16.04
C ILE A 266 4.10 -13.45 15.42
N MET A 267 4.07 -13.01 14.15
CA MET A 267 2.83 -12.68 13.45
C MET A 267 1.92 -13.91 13.30
N ALA A 268 2.46 -15.03 12.84
CA ALA A 268 1.73 -16.30 12.72
C ALA A 268 1.13 -16.76 14.05
N SER A 269 1.88 -16.58 15.14
CA SER A 269 1.46 -16.99 16.49
C SER A 269 0.19 -16.29 16.99
N MET A 270 -0.16 -15.13 16.44
CA MET A 270 -1.38 -14.40 16.83
C MET A 270 -2.66 -15.16 16.48
N GLN A 271 -2.61 -16.02 15.46
CA GLN A 271 -3.70 -16.88 15.02
C GLN A 271 -3.42 -18.35 15.34
N TYR A 272 -2.26 -18.86 14.93
CA TYR A 272 -1.96 -20.30 14.97
C TYR A 272 -1.40 -20.78 16.33
N GLY A 273 -1.02 -19.85 17.22
CA GLY A 273 -0.54 -20.15 18.58
C GLY A 273 -1.64 -20.27 19.65
N ARG A 274 -2.90 -20.10 19.24
CA ARG A 274 -4.04 -19.99 20.16
C ARG A 274 -4.55 -21.33 20.66
N SER A 275 -4.76 -21.43 21.97
CA SER A 275 -5.20 -22.66 22.64
C SER A 275 -6.64 -23.09 22.31
N ASP A 276 -7.48 -22.15 21.86
CA ASP A 276 -8.89 -22.39 21.51
C ASP A 276 -9.10 -22.95 20.09
N THR A 277 -8.03 -23.09 19.29
CA THR A 277 -8.09 -23.66 17.93
C THR A 277 -8.05 -25.20 17.90
N GLY A 278 -8.00 -25.84 19.07
CA GLY A 278 -7.99 -27.30 19.25
C GLY A 278 -6.59 -27.89 19.36
N VAL A 279 -6.45 -28.94 20.18
CA VAL A 279 -5.15 -29.57 20.56
C VAL A 279 -4.36 -30.05 19.33
N ILE A 280 -5.05 -30.57 18.31
CA ILE A 280 -4.41 -31.04 17.08
C ILE A 280 -3.81 -29.86 16.31
N ASN A 281 -4.52 -28.72 16.22
CA ASN A 281 -4.06 -27.56 15.47
C ASN A 281 -2.86 -26.89 16.13
N THR A 282 -2.93 -26.67 17.45
CA THR A 282 -1.82 -26.09 18.22
C THR A 282 -0.58 -26.98 18.24
N THR A 283 -0.77 -28.30 18.25
CA THR A 283 0.36 -29.25 18.17
C THR A 283 0.97 -29.26 16.78
N ILE A 284 0.16 -29.26 15.71
CA ILE A 284 0.67 -29.26 14.33
C ILE A 284 1.45 -27.98 14.05
N TRP A 285 0.87 -26.80 14.30
CA TRP A 285 1.54 -25.52 14.05
C TRP A 285 2.73 -25.28 14.99
N GLY A 286 2.67 -25.76 16.23
CA GLY A 286 3.83 -25.72 17.14
C GLY A 286 5.00 -26.56 16.63
N ILE A 287 4.74 -27.68 15.94
CA ILE A 287 5.77 -28.53 15.35
C ILE A 287 6.25 -27.98 14.01
N SER A 288 5.32 -27.60 13.11
CA SER A 288 5.64 -27.21 11.74
C SER A 288 6.21 -25.80 11.66
N ALA A 289 5.62 -24.83 12.37
CA ALA A 289 5.93 -23.40 12.27
C ALA A 289 6.59 -22.80 13.53
N ASP A 290 6.82 -23.62 14.56
CA ASP A 290 7.36 -23.18 15.87
C ASP A 290 6.57 -22.02 16.48
N VAL A 291 5.25 -21.95 16.26
CA VAL A 291 4.43 -20.83 16.76
C VAL A 291 4.43 -20.78 18.29
N LEU A 292 4.44 -19.56 18.83
CA LEU A 292 4.42 -19.27 20.25
C LEU A 292 3.01 -19.49 20.80
N ASN A 293 2.90 -20.13 21.96
CA ASN A 293 1.63 -20.14 22.69
C ASN A 293 1.28 -18.73 23.20
N GLU A 294 0.04 -18.52 23.62
CA GLU A 294 -0.48 -17.21 24.07
C GLU A 294 0.35 -16.54 25.17
N LYS A 295 0.91 -17.32 26.10
CA LYS A 295 1.72 -16.80 27.20
C LYS A 295 3.04 -16.24 26.67
N ASP A 296 3.73 -17.03 25.85
CA ASP A 296 5.05 -16.66 25.30
C ASP A 296 4.91 -15.52 24.27
N LEU A 297 3.85 -15.54 23.46
CA LEU A 297 3.49 -14.44 22.56
C LEU A 297 3.25 -13.13 23.34
N LYS A 298 2.51 -13.19 24.46
CA LYS A 298 2.27 -12.01 25.30
C LYS A 298 3.57 -11.50 25.93
N GLU A 299 4.48 -12.38 26.31
CA GLU A 299 5.77 -12.01 26.87
C GLU A 299 6.67 -11.33 25.84
N ILE A 300 6.80 -11.89 24.63
CA ILE A 300 7.63 -11.29 23.59
C ILE A 300 7.10 -9.92 23.14
N LEU A 301 5.77 -9.77 23.00
CA LEU A 301 5.16 -8.48 22.66
C LEU A 301 5.36 -7.43 23.77
N LYS A 302 5.35 -7.82 25.05
CA LYS A 302 5.73 -6.92 26.15
C LYS A 302 7.18 -6.49 26.06
N ASN A 303 8.09 -7.42 25.71
CA ASN A 303 9.51 -7.13 25.53
C ASN A 303 9.77 -6.19 24.33
N MET A 304 8.88 -6.20 23.32
CA MET A 304 8.82 -5.23 22.21
C MET A 304 8.22 -3.87 22.61
N GLY A 305 7.72 -3.73 23.84
CA GLY A 305 7.19 -2.48 24.38
C GLY A 305 5.71 -2.25 24.08
N TYR A 306 4.91 -3.31 24.00
CA TYR A 306 3.44 -3.22 24.01
C TYR A 306 2.88 -3.25 25.43
N SER A 307 1.85 -2.44 25.70
CA SER A 307 1.01 -2.58 26.89
C SER A 307 0.04 -3.76 26.75
N ASN A 308 -0.52 -4.28 27.85
CA ASN A 308 -1.50 -5.36 27.77
C ASN A 308 -2.67 -5.03 26.83
N SER A 309 -3.23 -3.82 26.94
CA SER A 309 -4.34 -3.39 26.07
C SER A 309 -3.93 -3.33 24.59
N GLN A 310 -2.71 -2.90 24.28
CA GLN A 310 -2.24 -2.89 22.89
C GLN A 310 -2.02 -4.31 22.36
N ILE A 311 -1.57 -5.25 23.21
CA ILE A 311 -1.46 -6.67 22.83
C ILE A 311 -2.84 -7.24 22.54
N ASP A 312 -3.79 -7.04 23.45
CA ASP A 312 -5.14 -7.57 23.30
C ASP A 312 -5.81 -7.03 22.02
N THR A 313 -5.64 -5.74 21.71
CA THR A 313 -6.09 -5.14 20.44
C THR A 313 -5.37 -5.74 19.23
N LEU A 314 -4.03 -5.76 19.22
CA LEU A 314 -3.25 -6.28 18.09
C LEU A 314 -3.64 -7.73 17.77
N VAL A 315 -3.64 -8.60 18.78
CA VAL A 315 -3.98 -10.01 18.61
C VAL A 315 -5.43 -10.13 18.14
N SER A 316 -6.39 -9.45 18.76
CA SER A 316 -7.79 -9.51 18.34
C SER A 316 -7.97 -9.10 16.88
N GLU A 317 -7.36 -7.99 16.45
CA GLU A 317 -7.51 -7.48 15.08
C GLU A 317 -6.84 -8.39 14.04
N MET A 318 -5.70 -9.01 14.34
CA MET A 318 -5.09 -9.99 13.44
C MET A 318 -5.92 -11.27 13.32
N ASN A 319 -6.61 -11.66 14.40
CA ASN A 319 -7.55 -12.78 14.36
C ASN A 319 -8.81 -12.46 13.54
N GLU A 320 -9.33 -11.24 13.64
CA GLU A 320 -10.47 -10.82 12.81
C GLU A 320 -10.07 -10.64 11.35
N LEU A 321 -8.83 -10.20 11.09
CA LEU A 321 -8.27 -10.17 9.74
C LEU A 321 -8.24 -11.57 9.13
N TYR A 322 -7.70 -12.57 9.82
CA TYR A 322 -7.66 -13.97 9.36
C TYR A 322 -9.05 -14.56 9.06
N LYS A 323 -10.10 -14.16 9.79
CA LYS A 323 -11.46 -14.68 9.57
C LYS A 323 -12.23 -13.95 8.47
N SER A 324 -11.67 -12.89 7.90
CA SER A 324 -12.37 -12.04 6.96
C SER A 324 -12.48 -12.69 5.59
N SER A 325 -13.70 -12.85 5.09
CA SER A 325 -13.99 -13.39 3.76
C SER A 325 -14.07 -12.32 2.66
N THR A 326 -13.63 -11.09 2.94
CA THR A 326 -13.70 -9.97 1.98
C THR A 326 -12.32 -9.42 1.63
N LEU A 327 -11.26 -10.14 2.00
CA LEU A 327 -9.89 -9.75 1.70
C LEU A 327 -9.59 -9.95 0.22
N GLN A 328 -8.56 -9.28 -0.26
CA GLN A 328 -7.99 -9.57 -1.58
C GLN A 328 -6.94 -10.69 -1.52
N ASN A 329 -6.39 -10.92 -0.32
CA ASN A 329 -5.35 -11.90 0.00
C ASN A 329 -5.24 -12.02 1.53
N ASP A 330 -4.91 -13.20 2.07
CA ASP A 330 -4.79 -13.40 3.52
C ASP A 330 -3.34 -13.20 4.02
N TYR A 331 -3.08 -12.03 4.63
CA TYR A 331 -1.79 -11.71 5.20
C TYR A 331 -1.36 -12.66 6.33
N ILE A 332 -2.30 -13.07 7.20
CA ILE A 332 -1.98 -13.90 8.37
C ILE A 332 -1.74 -15.35 7.96
N HIS A 333 -2.48 -15.84 6.97
CA HIS A 333 -2.21 -17.15 6.36
C HIS A 333 -0.81 -17.19 5.73
N ILE A 334 -0.42 -16.16 4.97
CA ILE A 334 0.96 -16.04 4.44
C ILE A 334 2.00 -16.14 5.57
N MET A 335 1.79 -15.43 6.69
CA MET A 335 2.73 -15.51 7.83
C MET A 335 2.80 -16.93 8.41
N GLY A 336 1.66 -17.62 8.54
CA GLY A 336 1.60 -19.02 8.98
C GLY A 336 2.35 -19.96 8.05
N SER A 337 2.07 -19.88 6.76
CA SER A 337 2.73 -20.66 5.71
C SER A 337 4.25 -20.41 5.68
N LEU A 338 4.66 -19.14 5.71
CA LEU A 338 6.08 -18.76 5.76
C LEU A 338 6.77 -19.30 7.01
N ALA A 339 6.12 -19.25 8.17
CA ALA A 339 6.68 -19.79 9.41
C ALA A 339 6.96 -21.30 9.27
N ALA A 340 6.04 -22.05 8.66
CA ALA A 340 6.23 -23.47 8.39
C ALA A 340 7.32 -23.76 7.34
N ILE A 341 7.37 -22.97 6.26
CA ILE A 341 8.39 -23.12 5.20
C ILE A 341 9.80 -22.86 5.75
N MET A 342 9.95 -21.82 6.58
CA MET A 342 11.25 -21.34 7.07
C MET A 342 11.74 -22.02 8.35
N ASN A 343 10.90 -22.82 9.02
CA ASN A 343 11.32 -23.50 10.23
C ASN A 343 12.30 -24.65 9.95
N ASP A 344 13.59 -24.37 10.09
CA ASP A 344 14.67 -25.34 9.90
C ASP A 344 14.89 -26.32 11.08
N SER A 345 14.34 -26.01 12.27
CA SER A 345 14.88 -26.55 13.54
C SER A 345 14.10 -27.71 14.17
N THR A 346 12.78 -27.82 13.98
CA THR A 346 11.98 -28.86 14.67
C THR A 346 11.91 -30.17 13.88
N LEU A 347 11.84 -30.12 12.55
CA LEU A 347 11.62 -31.29 11.70
C LEU A 347 12.92 -32.02 11.31
N SER A 348 14.05 -31.31 11.24
CA SER A 348 15.37 -31.91 11.04
C SER A 348 15.81 -32.79 12.22
N ASN A 349 15.41 -32.43 13.45
CA ASN A 349 15.69 -33.21 14.66
C ASN A 349 14.82 -34.48 14.77
N ILE A 350 13.62 -34.51 14.20
CA ILE A 350 12.77 -35.71 14.11
C ILE A 350 13.37 -36.72 13.11
N TYR A 351 14.02 -36.25 12.05
CA TYR A 351 14.72 -37.07 11.05
C TYR A 351 15.86 -37.91 11.65
N HIS A 352 16.49 -37.43 12.74
CA HIS A 352 17.57 -38.14 13.43
C HIS A 352 17.10 -39.12 14.51
N MET A 353 15.79 -39.27 14.75
CA MET A 353 15.24 -40.11 15.84
C MET A 353 14.59 -41.44 15.44
N GLY A 354 14.49 -41.84 14.15
CA GLY A 354 14.15 -43.26 13.86
C GLY A 354 13.65 -43.65 12.46
N THR A 355 14.43 -44.51 11.80
CA THR A 355 14.05 -45.74 11.06
C THR A 355 13.05 -45.73 9.90
N THR A 356 12.55 -44.60 9.40
CA THR A 356 11.73 -44.62 8.17
C THR A 356 12.12 -43.42 7.31
N GLY A 357 12.61 -43.64 6.08
CA GLY A 357 13.09 -42.60 5.17
C GLY A 357 12.01 -41.67 4.61
N PHE A 358 11.08 -41.21 5.45
CA PHE A 358 10.02 -40.25 5.11
C PHE A 358 10.52 -38.83 5.30
N ASP A 359 10.45 -38.01 4.25
CA ASP A 359 10.70 -36.58 4.31
C ASP A 359 9.48 -35.83 4.87
N PHE A 360 9.35 -35.83 6.20
CA PHE A 360 8.31 -35.09 6.91
C PHE A 360 8.34 -33.59 6.63
N ARG A 361 9.52 -33.03 6.32
CA ARG A 361 9.69 -31.58 6.12
C ARG A 361 8.95 -31.11 4.88
N SER A 362 9.15 -31.78 3.75
CA SER A 362 8.44 -31.44 2.52
C SER A 362 6.93 -31.51 2.73
N TYR A 363 6.40 -32.62 3.26
CA TYR A 363 4.95 -32.77 3.49
C TYR A 363 4.29 -31.68 4.34
N PHE A 364 4.97 -31.20 5.40
CA PHE A 364 4.41 -30.12 6.23
C PHE A 364 4.48 -28.75 5.55
N LYS A 365 5.45 -28.54 4.65
CA LYS A 365 5.56 -27.30 3.88
C LYS A 365 4.38 -27.14 2.92
N GLU A 366 4.08 -28.17 2.12
CA GLU A 366 2.93 -28.11 1.21
C GLU A 366 1.61 -28.21 1.97
N ALA A 367 1.56 -28.88 3.13
CA ALA A 367 0.37 -28.86 4.00
C ALA A 367 0.15 -27.50 4.68
N ALA A 368 1.19 -26.72 4.97
CA ALA A 368 1.04 -25.38 5.53
C ALA A 368 0.73 -24.31 4.46
N THR A 369 0.63 -24.72 3.19
CA THR A 369 0.19 -23.89 2.07
C THR A 369 -1.04 -24.58 1.46
N TRP A 370 -1.06 -24.79 0.15
CA TRP A 370 -2.23 -25.18 -0.61
C TRP A 370 -2.79 -26.58 -0.33
N SER A 371 -1.94 -27.56 0.06
CA SER A 371 -2.39 -28.96 0.00
C SER A 371 -3.32 -29.35 1.15
N ALA A 372 -3.20 -28.72 2.33
CA ALA A 372 -4.12 -28.98 3.43
C ALA A 372 -5.47 -28.26 3.26
N ASP A 373 -5.48 -27.11 2.59
CA ASP A 373 -6.71 -26.37 2.29
C ASP A 373 -7.58 -27.15 1.31
N ILE A 374 -6.97 -27.70 0.25
CA ILE A 374 -7.65 -28.66 -0.63
C ILE A 374 -8.10 -29.91 0.14
N ALA A 375 -7.21 -30.50 0.94
CA ALA A 375 -7.50 -31.73 1.67
C ALA A 375 -8.66 -31.56 2.68
N SER A 376 -8.75 -30.39 3.32
CA SER A 376 -9.81 -30.07 4.28
C SER A 376 -11.12 -29.61 3.62
N GLY A 377 -11.08 -29.27 2.33
CA GLY A 377 -12.23 -28.72 1.60
C GLY A 377 -12.44 -27.23 1.79
N GLY A 378 -11.45 -26.52 2.36
CA GLY A 378 -11.52 -25.09 2.68
C GLY A 378 -10.72 -24.26 1.68
N VAL A 379 -11.12 -24.27 0.41
CA VAL A 379 -10.45 -23.47 -0.63
C VAL A 379 -11.20 -22.15 -0.80
N SER A 380 -10.46 -21.05 -0.81
CA SER A 380 -10.96 -19.71 -1.12
C SER A 380 -9.98 -18.99 -2.05
N LYS A 381 -10.44 -17.90 -2.70
CA LYS A 381 -9.54 -17.10 -3.56
C LYS A 381 -8.39 -16.50 -2.75
N GLU A 382 -8.69 -16.04 -1.55
CA GLU A 382 -7.77 -15.36 -0.65
C GLU A 382 -6.68 -16.32 -0.15
N ASP A 383 -7.05 -17.55 0.20
CA ASP A 383 -6.12 -18.59 0.66
C ASP A 383 -5.24 -19.10 -0.49
N VAL A 384 -5.82 -19.33 -1.67
CA VAL A 384 -5.03 -19.71 -2.87
C VAL A 384 -3.97 -18.66 -3.15
N ARG A 385 -4.31 -17.36 -3.10
CA ARG A 385 -3.31 -16.30 -3.28
C ARG A 385 -2.25 -16.33 -2.20
N ALA A 386 -2.65 -16.51 -0.94
CA ALA A 386 -1.75 -16.56 0.20
C ALA A 386 -0.76 -17.74 0.10
N ASP A 387 -1.21 -18.92 -0.34
CA ASP A 387 -0.38 -20.11 -0.53
C ASP A 387 0.69 -19.91 -1.61
N LEU A 388 0.29 -19.35 -2.75
CA LEU A 388 1.20 -19.06 -3.85
C LEU A 388 2.24 -18.01 -3.43
N ASP A 389 1.78 -16.95 -2.76
CA ASP A 389 2.61 -15.84 -2.31
C ASP A 389 3.62 -16.28 -1.26
N ALA A 390 3.22 -17.13 -0.31
CA ALA A 390 4.12 -17.65 0.72
C ALA A 390 5.30 -18.42 0.12
N ILE A 391 5.07 -19.28 -0.88
CA ILE A 391 6.14 -20.02 -1.54
C ILE A 391 7.05 -19.09 -2.33
N ALA A 392 6.50 -18.14 -3.09
CA ALA A 392 7.28 -17.18 -3.87
C ALA A 392 8.11 -16.25 -2.96
N ILE A 393 7.53 -15.78 -1.86
CA ILE A 393 8.22 -14.92 -0.87
C ILE A 393 9.33 -15.69 -0.15
N ALA A 394 9.08 -16.95 0.25
CA ALA A 394 10.10 -17.79 0.86
C ALA A 394 11.31 -18.02 -0.06
N ASP A 395 11.06 -18.29 -1.35
CA ASP A 395 12.12 -18.44 -2.36
C ASP A 395 12.93 -17.13 -2.52
N ARG A 396 12.25 -15.98 -2.52
CA ARG A 396 12.92 -14.66 -2.57
C ARG A 396 13.77 -14.41 -1.33
N LEU A 397 13.28 -14.74 -0.14
CA LEU A 397 14.06 -14.62 1.11
C LEU A 397 15.30 -15.51 1.08
N ALA A 398 15.16 -16.77 0.64
CA ALA A 398 16.29 -17.70 0.53
C ALA A 398 17.37 -17.19 -0.44
N LYS A 399 16.96 -16.53 -1.54
CA LYS A 399 17.88 -15.92 -2.51
C LYS A 399 18.47 -14.58 -2.04
N ASN A 400 17.84 -13.90 -1.07
CA ASN A 400 18.23 -12.58 -0.58
C ASN A 400 18.30 -12.55 0.97
N PRO A 401 19.18 -13.33 1.62
CA PRO A 401 19.18 -13.50 3.08
C PRO A 401 19.55 -12.23 3.87
N SER A 402 20.05 -11.19 3.19
CA SER A 402 20.39 -9.89 3.80
C SER A 402 19.22 -8.89 3.80
N ASP A 403 18.12 -9.20 3.12
CA ASP A 403 16.95 -8.33 3.01
C ASP A 403 15.91 -8.67 4.08
N ASN A 404 15.19 -7.65 4.57
CA ASN A 404 14.14 -7.86 5.56
C ASN A 404 12.85 -8.32 4.89
N ILE A 405 12.05 -9.14 5.57
CA ILE A 405 10.75 -9.63 5.08
C ILE A 405 9.83 -8.50 4.58
N ASP A 406 9.76 -7.37 5.30
CA ASP A 406 8.92 -6.25 4.86
C ASP A 406 9.39 -5.64 3.53
N GLN A 407 10.70 -5.64 3.27
CA GLN A 407 11.26 -5.16 1.99
C GLN A 407 10.96 -6.15 0.86
N ILE A 408 11.15 -7.44 1.12
CA ILE A 408 10.88 -8.51 0.14
C ILE A 408 9.39 -8.55 -0.22
N MET A 409 8.49 -8.51 0.76
CA MET A 409 7.04 -8.48 0.51
C MET A 409 6.64 -7.23 -0.28
N ARG A 410 7.07 -6.03 0.15
CA ARG A 410 6.74 -4.79 -0.58
C ARG A 410 7.21 -4.84 -2.03
N LYS A 411 8.43 -5.35 -2.28
CA LYS A 411 8.94 -5.53 -3.65
C LYS A 411 8.12 -6.56 -4.44
N TYR A 412 7.76 -7.68 -3.81
CA TYR A 412 6.94 -8.71 -4.42
C TYR A 412 5.59 -8.17 -4.92
N TYR A 413 4.85 -7.49 -4.04
CA TYR A 413 3.56 -6.90 -4.40
C TYR A 413 3.69 -5.74 -5.38
N ASP A 414 4.71 -4.88 -5.25
CA ASP A 414 4.98 -3.83 -6.26
C ASP A 414 5.23 -4.42 -7.66
N ASP A 415 5.93 -5.55 -7.74
CA ASP A 415 6.18 -6.24 -9.01
C ASP A 415 4.89 -6.86 -9.59
N ILE A 416 3.98 -7.37 -8.75
CA ILE A 416 2.64 -7.86 -9.18
C ILE A 416 1.78 -6.71 -9.69
N ALA A 417 1.64 -5.65 -8.90
CA ALA A 417 0.81 -4.49 -9.22
C ALA A 417 1.24 -3.82 -10.53
N THR A 418 2.56 -3.73 -10.77
CA THR A 418 3.12 -3.17 -12.01
C THR A 418 3.14 -4.16 -13.18
N GLY A 419 2.71 -5.42 -12.98
CA GLY A 419 2.69 -6.46 -14.01
C GLY A 419 4.07 -6.93 -14.45
N ARG A 420 5.12 -6.68 -13.66
CA ARG A 420 6.47 -7.21 -13.92
C ARG A 420 6.56 -8.71 -13.68
N ILE A 421 5.74 -9.22 -12.77
CA ILE A 421 5.61 -10.65 -12.47
C ILE A 421 4.14 -11.05 -12.42
N ASN A 422 3.89 -12.34 -12.58
CA ASN A 422 2.62 -12.98 -12.29
C ASN A 422 2.79 -13.88 -11.06
N ARG A 423 1.83 -13.83 -10.12
CA ARG A 423 1.82 -14.60 -8.87
C ARG A 423 1.99 -16.10 -9.10
N ALA A 424 1.14 -16.68 -9.94
CA ALA A 424 1.16 -18.12 -10.22
C ALA A 424 2.42 -18.52 -10.98
N GLU A 425 2.92 -17.69 -11.89
CA GLU A 425 4.21 -17.96 -12.55
C GLU A 425 5.38 -18.00 -11.56
N GLU A 426 5.43 -17.08 -10.58
CA GLU A 426 6.50 -17.08 -9.56
C GLU A 426 6.44 -18.33 -8.68
N PHE A 427 5.24 -18.77 -8.32
CA PHE A 427 5.03 -20.07 -7.66
C PHE A 427 5.53 -21.23 -8.54
N LEU A 428 5.18 -21.26 -9.83
CA LEU A 428 5.63 -22.33 -10.74
C LEU A 428 7.15 -22.33 -10.94
N LYS A 429 7.79 -21.15 -11.00
CA LYS A 429 9.25 -21.05 -11.08
C LYS A 429 9.93 -21.73 -9.89
N TYR A 430 9.32 -21.72 -8.70
CA TYR A 430 9.85 -22.47 -7.56
C TYR A 430 9.90 -23.98 -7.86
N TYR A 431 8.79 -24.57 -8.33
CA TYR A 431 8.72 -26.00 -8.68
C TYR A 431 9.53 -26.39 -9.92
N GLY A 432 9.81 -25.43 -10.80
CA GLY A 432 10.50 -25.63 -12.07
C GLY A 432 11.97 -25.19 -12.08
N ASN A 433 12.55 -24.84 -10.93
CA ASN A 433 13.91 -24.26 -10.84
C ASN A 433 14.12 -23.05 -11.77
N GLY A 434 13.11 -22.18 -11.86
CA GLY A 434 13.10 -20.97 -12.69
C GLY A 434 12.36 -21.10 -14.02
N ASP A 435 11.97 -22.30 -14.44
CA ASP A 435 11.18 -22.52 -15.66
C ASP A 435 9.70 -22.76 -15.33
N VAL A 436 8.82 -21.90 -15.83
CA VAL A 436 7.38 -21.93 -15.55
C VAL A 436 6.73 -23.20 -16.09
N GLN A 437 7.11 -23.66 -17.29
CA GLN A 437 6.48 -24.81 -17.94
C GLN A 437 6.89 -26.12 -17.27
N VAL A 438 8.17 -26.25 -16.91
CA VAL A 438 8.66 -27.36 -16.10
C VAL A 438 7.99 -27.35 -14.74
N GLY A 439 7.87 -26.17 -14.12
CA GLY A 439 7.18 -25.97 -12.86
C GLY A 439 5.73 -26.43 -12.90
N TYR A 440 4.98 -26.05 -13.94
CA TYR A 440 3.59 -26.47 -14.14
C TYR A 440 3.46 -27.99 -14.23
N ASN A 441 4.33 -28.63 -15.03
CA ASN A 441 4.31 -30.08 -15.19
C ASN A 441 4.63 -30.79 -13.88
N ASN A 442 5.66 -30.34 -13.16
CA ASN A 442 6.04 -30.90 -11.85
C ASN A 442 4.91 -30.73 -10.82
N PHE A 443 4.35 -29.52 -10.74
CA PHE A 443 3.26 -29.21 -9.82
C PHE A 443 2.03 -30.09 -10.08
N MET A 444 1.58 -30.18 -11.34
CA MET A 444 0.42 -31.00 -11.71
C MET A 444 0.67 -32.51 -11.50
N GLU A 445 1.91 -32.98 -11.63
CA GLU A 445 2.27 -34.36 -11.34
C GLU A 445 2.26 -34.68 -9.84
N ASP A 446 2.70 -33.73 -9.01
CA ASP A 446 2.80 -33.90 -7.56
C ASP A 446 1.49 -33.60 -6.82
N LEU A 447 0.59 -32.82 -7.43
CA LEU A 447 -0.71 -32.43 -6.87
C LEU A 447 -1.49 -33.63 -6.28
N PRO A 448 -1.71 -34.75 -6.99
CA PRO A 448 -2.44 -35.88 -6.42
C PRO A 448 -1.67 -36.62 -5.33
N LYS A 449 -0.32 -36.65 -5.43
CA LYS A 449 0.55 -37.35 -4.47
C LYS A 449 0.54 -36.64 -3.12
N MET A 450 0.51 -35.31 -3.13
CA MET A 450 0.53 -34.50 -1.92
C MET A 450 -0.79 -34.57 -1.16
N LEU A 451 -1.95 -34.66 -1.85
CA LEU A 451 -3.26 -34.77 -1.19
C LEU A 451 -3.41 -36.02 -0.31
N VAL A 452 -2.73 -37.12 -0.65
CA VAL A 452 -2.81 -38.39 0.09
C VAL A 452 -1.66 -38.58 1.10
N ASN A 453 -0.89 -37.53 1.39
CA ASN A 453 0.25 -37.62 2.31
C ASN A 453 -0.20 -37.72 3.79
N PRO A 454 0.66 -38.21 4.70
CA PRO A 454 0.30 -38.40 6.11
C PRO A 454 -0.12 -37.12 6.85
N ALA A 455 0.42 -35.95 6.48
CA ALA A 455 0.04 -34.67 7.07
C ALA A 455 -1.38 -34.29 6.65
N ASN A 456 -1.69 -34.37 5.35
CA ASN A 456 -3.00 -34.09 4.79
C ASN A 456 -4.07 -35.07 5.24
N MET A 457 -3.71 -36.34 5.51
CA MET A 457 -4.63 -37.31 6.12
C MET A 457 -5.16 -36.86 7.49
N LEU A 458 -4.39 -36.09 8.28
CA LEU A 458 -4.88 -35.50 9.54
C LEU A 458 -5.95 -34.43 9.28
N PHE A 459 -5.78 -33.64 8.22
CA PHE A 459 -6.73 -32.61 7.82
C PHE A 459 -8.00 -33.18 7.18
N ILE A 460 -7.88 -34.23 6.36
CA ILE A 460 -9.03 -34.99 5.81
C ILE A 460 -9.83 -35.64 6.95
N PHE A 461 -9.15 -36.19 7.96
CA PHE A 461 -9.84 -36.74 9.13
C PHE A 461 -10.58 -35.66 9.93
N LYS A 462 -10.01 -34.45 10.04
CA LYS A 462 -10.65 -33.30 10.69
C LYS A 462 -11.93 -32.88 9.95
N SER A 463 -11.92 -32.82 8.62
CA SER A 463 -13.07 -32.35 7.82
C SER A 463 -14.16 -33.43 7.67
N ASN A 464 -13.78 -34.68 7.39
CA ASN A 464 -14.70 -35.75 7.03
C ASN A 464 -14.97 -36.77 8.17
N GLY A 465 -14.32 -36.61 9.33
CA GLY A 465 -14.45 -37.51 10.48
C GLY A 465 -14.18 -38.98 10.14
N TRP A 466 -14.92 -39.89 10.77
CA TRP A 466 -14.80 -41.34 10.52
C TRP A 466 -15.21 -41.78 9.10
N ASN A 467 -15.80 -40.91 8.27
CA ASN A 467 -16.14 -41.23 6.89
C ASN A 467 -14.92 -41.20 5.95
N ALA A 468 -13.83 -40.52 6.33
CA ALA A 468 -12.55 -40.60 5.61
C ALA A 468 -12.02 -42.04 5.51
N PHE A 469 -12.22 -42.85 6.56
CA PHE A 469 -11.85 -44.27 6.58
C PHE A 469 -12.74 -45.17 5.70
N LYS A 470 -13.85 -44.63 5.17
CA LYS A 470 -14.73 -45.31 4.21
C LYS A 470 -14.42 -44.95 2.76
N GLY A 471 -13.40 -44.12 2.52
CA GLY A 471 -12.98 -43.71 1.18
C GLY A 471 -13.82 -42.59 0.55
N ASP A 472 -14.54 -41.80 1.35
CA ASP A 472 -15.27 -40.63 0.86
C ASP A 472 -14.36 -39.40 0.81
N PHE A 473 -13.97 -39.01 -0.41
CA PHE A 473 -13.10 -37.86 -0.71
C PHE A 473 -13.83 -36.75 -1.47
N THR A 474 -15.17 -36.76 -1.49
CA THR A 474 -15.99 -35.87 -2.35
C THR A 474 -15.66 -34.39 -2.13
N ASN A 475 -15.57 -33.94 -0.87
CA ASN A 475 -15.23 -32.54 -0.54
C ASN A 475 -13.82 -32.16 -1.01
N THR A 476 -12.86 -33.08 -0.91
CA THR A 476 -11.48 -32.87 -1.37
C THR A 476 -11.40 -32.81 -2.89
N GLU A 477 -12.19 -33.61 -3.61
CA GLU A 477 -12.27 -33.58 -5.08
C GLU A 477 -12.92 -32.29 -5.60
N GLU A 478 -13.95 -31.78 -4.92
CA GLU A 478 -14.58 -30.49 -5.24
C GLU A 478 -13.61 -29.33 -5.01
N ALA A 479 -12.98 -29.30 -3.83
CA ALA A 479 -11.98 -28.29 -3.49
C ALA A 479 -10.76 -28.32 -4.41
N LEU A 480 -10.34 -29.50 -4.89
CA LEU A 480 -9.27 -29.62 -5.88
C LEU A 480 -9.64 -28.94 -7.21
N LYS A 481 -10.88 -29.12 -7.68
CA LYS A 481 -11.36 -28.47 -8.90
C LYS A 481 -11.41 -26.95 -8.73
N GLU A 482 -11.95 -26.49 -7.60
CA GLU A 482 -12.01 -25.08 -7.28
C GLU A 482 -10.62 -24.45 -7.16
N PHE A 483 -9.68 -25.12 -6.49
CA PHE A 483 -8.28 -24.68 -6.41
C PHE A 483 -7.66 -24.55 -7.80
N ILE A 484 -7.81 -25.56 -8.66
CA ILE A 484 -7.26 -25.53 -10.02
C ILE A 484 -7.87 -24.39 -10.84
N GLU A 485 -9.17 -24.14 -10.69
CA GLU A 485 -9.85 -23.02 -11.35
C GLU A 485 -9.29 -21.67 -10.88
N LEU A 486 -9.21 -21.44 -9.57
CA LEU A 486 -8.65 -20.22 -8.98
C LEU A 486 -7.17 -20.03 -9.35
N PHE A 487 -6.37 -21.09 -9.30
CA PHE A 487 -4.97 -21.08 -9.72
C PHE A 487 -4.82 -20.68 -11.19
N ASN A 488 -5.61 -21.26 -12.08
CA ASN A 488 -5.58 -20.93 -13.51
C ASN A 488 -6.02 -19.49 -13.77
N ASN A 489 -7.01 -18.97 -13.02
CA ASN A 489 -7.41 -17.56 -13.10
C ASN A 489 -6.27 -16.61 -12.72
N GLU A 490 -5.47 -16.96 -11.70
CA GLU A 490 -4.27 -16.20 -11.35
C GLU A 490 -3.17 -16.32 -12.44
N LEU A 491 -3.00 -17.51 -13.04
CA LEU A 491 -2.02 -17.75 -14.10
C LEU A 491 -2.34 -17.00 -15.41
N GLU A 492 -3.61 -16.98 -15.82
CA GLU A 492 -4.08 -16.26 -17.01
C GLU A 492 -4.14 -14.74 -16.81
N GLY A 493 -4.01 -14.27 -15.55
CA GLY A 493 -4.13 -12.86 -15.19
C GLY A 493 -5.57 -12.33 -15.27
N THR A 494 -6.55 -13.22 -15.35
CA THR A 494 -8.00 -12.91 -15.41
C THR A 494 -8.59 -12.62 -14.03
N GLY A 495 -7.86 -12.90 -12.95
CA GLY A 495 -8.25 -12.64 -11.56
C GLY A 495 -7.96 -11.23 -11.01
N LYS A 496 -7.51 -10.28 -11.85
CA LYS A 496 -7.22 -8.89 -11.46
C LYS A 496 -8.47 -8.10 -11.07
#